data_AF-A0A8T3QWE6-F1
#
_entry.id   AF-A0A8T3QWE6-F1
#
_cell.length_a   1.000
_cell.length_b   1.000
_cell.length_c   1.000
_cell.angle_alpha   90.00
_cell.angle_beta   90.00
_cell.angle_gamma   90.00
#
_symmetry.space_group_name_H-M   'P 1'
#
loop_
_entity.id
_entity.type
_entity.pdbx_description
1 polymer ?
#
loop_
_entity_poly.entity_id
_entity_poly.type
_entity_poly.pdbx_seq_one_letter_code
_entity_poly.pdbx_strand_id
1 'polypeptide(L)'
;MGAVPFRSGTTFRVWAPHALAVFVTGTFDDWAGTRHELQPDGDRTSGTFSADLADVRPGDEYRFMIRTPDGDLSRLDPYARQVTNSIGNAVVYDAAAFDWGDHDFAMPGWDDLVIYE
;
A
#
# COMPACT_ATOMS: atom_id res chain seq x y z
N MET A 1 -6.29 -4.99 -1.08
CA MET A 1 -5.28 -4.37 -1.97
C MET A 1 -4.48 -3.39 -1.15
N GLY A 2 -3.25 -3.13 -1.58
CA GLY A 2 -2.26 -2.31 -0.92
C GLY A 2 -1.59 -2.98 0.28
N ALA A 3 -0.93 -2.17 1.11
CA ALA A 3 -0.42 -2.59 2.42
C ALA A 3 -1.54 -2.57 3.47
N VAL A 4 -1.77 -3.69 4.14
CA VAL A 4 -2.76 -3.84 5.22
C VAL A 4 -2.06 -4.43 6.44
N PRO A 5 -1.80 -3.63 7.48
CA PRO A 5 -1.25 -4.12 8.74
C PRO A 5 -2.18 -5.14 9.41
N PHE A 6 -1.58 -6.16 10.02
CA PHE A 6 -2.21 -7.07 10.95
C PHE A 6 -1.34 -7.19 12.21
N ARG A 7 -1.79 -7.95 13.23
CA ARG A 7 -1.19 -7.97 14.58
C ARG A 7 0.35 -8.13 14.62
N SER A 8 0.95 -8.85 13.67
CA SER A 8 2.38 -9.18 13.69
C SER A 8 3.08 -8.96 12.34
N GLY A 9 2.51 -8.13 11.47
CA GLY A 9 3.06 -7.92 10.13
C GLY A 9 2.15 -7.12 9.24
N THR A 10 2.44 -7.17 7.93
CA THR A 10 1.67 -6.45 6.91
C THR A 10 1.44 -7.36 5.70
N THR A 11 0.20 -7.44 5.25
CA THR A 11 -0.15 -8.05 3.97
C THR A 11 0.07 -7.02 2.88
N PHE A 12 0.85 -7.36 1.87
CA PHE A 12 0.97 -6.59 0.65
C PHE A 12 0.18 -7.27 -0.47
N ARG A 13 -0.64 -6.51 -1.20
CA ARG A 13 -1.37 -7.05 -2.36
C ARG A 13 -1.51 -6.03 -3.48
N VAL A 14 -1.07 -6.37 -4.68
CA VAL A 14 -1.11 -5.47 -5.86
C VAL A 14 -1.62 -6.21 -7.10
N TRP A 15 -2.31 -5.48 -7.96
CA TRP A 15 -2.75 -5.98 -9.26
C TRP A 15 -1.71 -5.62 -10.31
N ALA A 16 -1.12 -6.64 -10.93
CA ALA A 16 -0.04 -6.51 -11.90
C ALA A 16 -0.13 -7.66 -12.94
N PRO A 17 -1.19 -7.72 -13.76
CA PRO A 17 -1.55 -8.90 -14.57
C PRO A 17 -0.51 -9.31 -15.62
N HIS A 18 0.38 -8.41 -16.02
CA HIS A 18 1.44 -8.65 -17.00
C HIS A 18 2.83 -8.79 -16.36
N ALA A 19 2.90 -8.83 -15.03
CA ALA A 19 4.14 -9.06 -14.31
C ALA A 19 4.56 -10.53 -14.40
N LEU A 20 5.85 -10.75 -14.60
CA LEU A 20 6.47 -12.07 -14.47
C LEU A 20 6.68 -12.41 -13.00
N ALA A 21 7.06 -11.41 -12.19
CA ALA A 21 7.21 -11.51 -10.74
C ALA A 21 6.99 -10.13 -10.11
N VAL A 22 6.56 -10.13 -8.84
CA VAL A 22 6.39 -8.92 -8.04
C VAL A 22 7.10 -9.13 -6.73
N PHE A 23 7.85 -8.14 -6.27
CA PHE A 23 8.48 -8.12 -4.96
C PHE A 23 8.07 -6.85 -4.22
N VAL A 24 8.10 -6.89 -2.91
CA VAL A 24 8.07 -5.71 -2.05
C VAL A 24 9.46 -5.47 -1.47
N THR A 25 9.85 -4.21 -1.37
CA THR A 25 11.14 -3.76 -0.85
C THR A 25 10.92 -2.50 -0.03
N GLY A 26 11.72 -2.25 1.00
CA GLY A 26 11.48 -1.15 1.91
C GLY A 26 12.57 -0.93 2.95
N THR A 27 12.25 -0.12 3.96
CA THR A 27 13.14 0.13 5.10
C THR A 27 13.46 -1.13 5.89
N PHE A 28 12.55 -2.10 5.92
CA PHE A 28 12.67 -3.36 6.65
C PHE A 28 13.65 -4.38 6.03
N ASP A 29 14.07 -4.18 4.78
CA ASP A 29 15.02 -5.07 4.09
C ASP A 29 16.21 -4.35 3.46
N ASP A 30 16.48 -3.12 3.90
CA ASP A 30 17.51 -2.22 3.36
C ASP A 30 17.38 -2.00 1.86
N TRP A 31 16.15 -1.97 1.33
CA TRP A 31 15.84 -1.77 -0.08
C TRP A 31 16.44 -2.83 -1.03
N ALA A 32 16.60 -4.08 -0.57
CA ALA A 32 17.26 -5.15 -1.33
C ALA A 32 16.53 -5.53 -2.65
N GLY A 33 15.24 -5.23 -2.79
CA GLY A 33 14.52 -5.26 -4.06
C GLY A 33 14.03 -6.63 -4.54
N THR A 34 14.57 -7.72 -3.98
CA THR A 34 14.33 -9.10 -4.47
C THR A 34 14.07 -10.12 -3.36
N ARG A 35 14.10 -9.71 -2.08
CA ARG A 35 13.99 -10.63 -0.93
C ARG A 35 12.57 -11.10 -0.67
N HIS A 36 11.57 -10.26 -0.92
CA HIS A 36 10.19 -10.52 -0.53
C HIS A 36 9.30 -10.61 -1.76
N GLU A 37 9.29 -11.78 -2.40
CA GLU A 37 8.44 -12.06 -3.57
C GLU A 37 6.97 -12.23 -3.16
N LEU A 38 6.07 -11.57 -3.89
CA LEU A 38 4.63 -11.75 -3.79
C LEU A 38 4.20 -12.90 -4.70
N GLN A 39 3.33 -13.76 -4.18
CA GLN A 39 2.79 -14.89 -4.91
C GLN A 39 1.51 -14.49 -5.63
N PRO A 40 1.26 -15.00 -6.85
CA PRO A 40 0.01 -14.73 -7.53
C PRO A 40 -1.18 -15.34 -6.76
N ASP A 41 -2.28 -14.61 -6.71
CA ASP A 41 -3.51 -15.06 -6.08
C ASP A 41 -4.28 -15.97 -7.04
N GLY A 42 -4.60 -17.19 -6.58
CA GLY A 42 -5.36 -18.18 -7.34
C GLY A 42 -4.57 -18.81 -8.48
N ASP A 43 -5.22 -19.04 -9.62
CA ASP A 43 -4.65 -19.67 -10.82
C ASP A 43 -3.95 -18.67 -11.77
N ARG A 44 -3.49 -17.52 -11.24
CA ARG A 44 -2.92 -16.38 -11.97
C ARG A 44 -3.90 -15.61 -12.89
N THR A 45 -5.15 -16.05 -13.06
CA THR A 45 -6.11 -15.34 -13.94
C THR A 45 -6.55 -13.99 -13.39
N SER A 46 -6.48 -13.81 -12.07
CA SER A 46 -6.81 -12.55 -11.40
C SER A 46 -5.79 -11.43 -11.68
N GLY A 47 -4.55 -11.79 -12.05
CA GLY A 47 -3.43 -10.86 -12.19
C GLY A 47 -3.01 -10.17 -10.88
N THR A 48 -3.51 -10.65 -9.74
CA THR A 48 -3.19 -10.09 -8.42
C THR A 48 -2.08 -10.90 -7.77
N PHE A 49 -1.21 -10.22 -7.02
CA PHE A 49 -0.09 -10.81 -6.29
C PHE A 49 -0.19 -10.40 -4.83
N SER A 50 0.07 -11.31 -3.88
CA SER A 50 0.12 -11.00 -2.46
C SER A 50 1.17 -11.77 -1.67
N ALA A 51 1.58 -11.19 -0.54
CA ALA A 51 2.41 -11.84 0.47
C ALA A 51 2.14 -11.22 1.85
N ASP A 52 2.23 -12.06 2.88
CA ASP A 52 2.24 -11.63 4.26
C ASP A 52 3.69 -11.57 4.74
N LEU A 53 4.14 -10.39 5.17
CA LEU A 53 5.47 -10.21 5.74
C LEU A 53 5.34 -9.99 7.25
N ALA A 54 6.02 -10.83 8.02
CA ALA A 54 6.18 -10.63 9.46
C ALA A 54 7.06 -9.40 9.73
N ASP A 55 6.87 -8.80 10.90
CA ASP A 55 7.70 -7.71 11.46
C ASP A 55 7.70 -6.39 10.68
N VAL A 56 6.99 -6.28 9.55
CA VAL A 56 6.73 -5.01 8.87
C VAL A 56 5.57 -4.27 9.54
N ARG A 57 5.79 -3.02 9.93
CA ARG A 57 4.91 -2.25 10.81
C ARG A 57 4.42 -0.94 10.17
N PRO A 58 3.33 -0.35 10.68
CA PRO A 58 2.96 1.02 10.32
C PRO A 58 4.15 1.98 10.51
N GLY A 59 4.40 2.82 9.51
CA GLY A 59 5.55 3.71 9.44
C GLY A 59 6.68 3.22 8.54
N ASP A 60 6.76 1.91 8.22
CA ASP A 60 7.75 1.41 7.26
C ASP A 60 7.48 1.93 5.85
N GLU A 61 8.54 2.36 5.17
CA GLU A 61 8.48 2.79 3.78
C GLU A 61 8.67 1.58 2.86
N TYR A 62 7.95 1.56 1.73
CA TYR A 62 8.03 0.47 0.76
C TYR A 62 7.76 0.91 -0.68
N ARG A 63 8.17 0.04 -1.62
CA ARG A 63 7.83 0.07 -3.05
C ARG A 63 7.62 -1.34 -3.57
N PHE A 64 6.91 -1.46 -4.68
CA PHE A 64 6.86 -2.70 -5.46
C PHE A 64 7.96 -2.71 -6.52
N MET A 65 8.71 -3.80 -6.58
CA MET A 65 9.60 -4.13 -7.69
C MET A 65 8.90 -5.13 -8.59
N ILE A 66 8.60 -4.72 -9.81
CA ILE A 66 7.78 -5.49 -10.76
C ILE A 66 8.68 -5.88 -11.92
N ARG A 67 8.88 -7.18 -12.10
CA ARG A 67 9.58 -7.71 -13.27
C ARG A 67 8.59 -7.91 -14.40
N THR A 68 8.83 -7.29 -15.55
CA THR A 68 8.03 -7.46 -16.76
C THR A 68 8.90 -8.01 -17.90
N PRO A 69 8.30 -8.47 -19.01
CA PRO A 69 9.08 -8.84 -20.20
C PRO A 69 9.93 -7.70 -20.77
N ASP A 70 9.53 -6.44 -20.53
CA ASP A 70 10.20 -5.24 -21.06
C ASP A 70 11.24 -4.66 -20.10
N GLY A 71 11.32 -5.18 -18.87
CA GLY A 71 12.30 -4.76 -17.86
C GLY A 71 11.76 -4.71 -16.44
N ASP A 72 12.65 -4.42 -15.50
CA ASP A 72 12.28 -4.28 -14.09
C ASP A 72 11.81 -2.84 -13.81
N LEU A 73 10.68 -2.72 -13.11
CA LEU A 73 10.05 -1.46 -12.75
C LEU A 73 9.99 -1.30 -11.24
N SER A 74 10.35 -0.12 -10.73
CA SER A 74 10.05 0.27 -9.35
C SER A 74 8.83 1.18 -9.33
N ARG A 75 7.80 0.79 -8.56
CA ARG A 75 6.51 1.52 -8.51
C ARG A 75 6.05 1.72 -7.08
N LEU A 76 5.42 2.88 -6.87
CA LEU A 76 4.60 3.14 -5.69
C LEU A 76 3.37 2.24 -5.72
N ASP A 77 2.85 1.93 -4.53
CA ASP A 77 1.59 1.21 -4.41
C ASP A 77 0.43 2.09 -4.88
N PRO A 78 -0.36 1.66 -5.88
CA PRO A 78 -1.56 2.39 -6.31
C PRO A 78 -2.62 2.53 -5.20
N TYR A 79 -2.55 1.68 -4.18
CA TYR A 79 -3.43 1.67 -3.01
C TYR A 79 -2.72 2.21 -1.74
N ALA A 80 -1.59 2.92 -1.89
CA ALA A 80 -0.92 3.56 -0.76
C ALA A 80 -1.88 4.53 -0.04
N ARG A 81 -2.03 4.36 1.28
CA ARG A 81 -2.81 5.29 2.12
C ARG A 81 -2.01 6.52 2.54
N GLN A 82 -0.69 6.39 2.56
CA GLN A 82 0.24 7.44 2.90
C GLN A 82 1.48 7.33 2.00
N VAL A 83 2.02 8.47 1.60
CA VAL A 83 3.27 8.59 0.85
C VAL A 83 4.15 9.63 1.53
N THR A 84 5.47 9.49 1.43
CA THR A 84 6.40 10.42 2.10
C THR A 84 6.41 11.82 1.46
N ASN A 85 6.32 11.89 0.12
CA ASN A 85 6.11 13.12 -0.66
C ASN A 85 5.72 12.78 -2.12
N SER A 86 5.57 13.79 -2.99
CA SER A 86 5.16 13.63 -4.39
C SER A 86 6.05 12.74 -5.27
N ILE A 87 7.31 12.51 -4.88
CA ILE A 87 8.26 11.64 -5.58
C ILE A 87 8.81 10.52 -4.69
N GLY A 88 8.25 10.37 -3.48
CA GLY A 88 8.79 9.55 -2.41
C GLY A 88 8.35 8.09 -2.46
N ASN A 89 8.20 7.49 -1.28
CA ASN A 89 7.85 6.09 -1.08
C ASN A 89 6.44 5.95 -0.50
N ALA A 90 5.84 4.77 -0.65
CA ALA A 90 4.60 4.44 0.04
C ALA A 90 4.94 4.11 1.49
N VAL A 91 4.04 4.42 2.41
CA VAL A 91 4.22 4.16 3.84
C VAL A 91 3.13 3.19 4.28
N VAL A 92 3.51 2.14 5.00
CA VAL A 92 2.55 1.25 5.64
C VAL A 92 1.77 2.07 6.67
N TYR A 93 0.45 2.10 6.53
CA TYR A 93 -0.41 2.91 7.40
C TYR A 93 -1.53 2.06 7.97
N ASP A 94 -1.73 2.17 9.28
CA ASP A 94 -2.87 1.58 9.97
C ASP A 94 -4.10 2.47 9.80
N ALA A 95 -5.07 1.99 9.03
CA ALA A 95 -6.30 2.72 8.75
C ALA A 95 -7.16 2.98 9.99
N ALA A 96 -6.97 2.22 11.07
CA ALA A 96 -7.69 2.39 12.34
C ALA A 96 -6.96 3.32 13.33
N ALA A 97 -5.78 3.86 12.97
CA ALA A 97 -4.98 4.66 13.90
C ALA A 97 -5.57 6.05 14.21
N PHE A 98 -6.47 6.56 13.36
CA PHE A 98 -7.11 7.84 13.60
C PHE A 98 -8.31 7.69 14.55
N ASP A 99 -8.23 8.36 15.69
CA ASP A 99 -9.36 8.51 16.61
C ASP A 99 -10.29 9.61 16.10
N TRP A 100 -11.48 9.21 15.66
CA TRP A 100 -12.49 10.13 15.14
C TRP A 100 -13.17 10.95 16.25
N GLY A 101 -13.02 10.57 17.52
CA GLY A 101 -13.73 11.19 18.63
C GLY A 101 -15.25 11.07 18.49
N ASP A 102 -15.97 12.03 19.07
CA ASP A 102 -17.42 12.06 19.07
C ASP A 102 -18.00 12.45 17.70
N HIS A 103 -19.13 11.83 17.32
CA HIS A 103 -19.78 11.96 16.01
C HIS A 103 -20.99 12.90 16.03
N ASP A 104 -20.83 14.09 16.62
CA ASP A 104 -21.94 15.03 16.80
C ASP A 104 -22.07 16.05 15.66
N PHE A 105 -21.42 15.80 14.52
CA PHE A 105 -21.53 16.65 13.35
C PHE A 105 -22.95 16.60 12.76
N ALA A 106 -23.58 17.76 12.65
CA ALA A 106 -24.78 17.98 11.87
C ALA A 106 -24.46 18.92 10.71
N MET A 107 -24.85 18.53 9.50
CA MET A 107 -24.67 19.37 8.32
C MET A 107 -25.47 20.68 8.50
N PRO A 108 -24.87 21.86 8.28
CA PRO A 108 -25.60 23.12 8.34
C PRO A 108 -26.70 23.16 7.26
N GLY A 109 -27.69 24.05 7.45
CA GLY A 109 -28.68 24.34 6.43
C GLY A 109 -28.02 24.83 5.14
N TRP A 110 -28.67 24.60 4.00
CA TRP A 110 -28.14 25.03 2.70
C TRP A 110 -27.95 26.55 2.61
N ASP A 111 -28.78 27.31 3.33
CA ASP A 111 -28.73 28.76 3.47
C ASP A 111 -27.59 29.26 4.37
N ASP A 112 -27.04 28.39 5.22
CA ASP A 112 -25.92 28.67 6.13
C ASP A 112 -24.59 28.05 5.64
N LEU A 113 -24.61 27.25 4.57
CA LEU A 113 -23.41 26.59 4.05
C LEU A 113 -22.52 27.58 3.28
N VAL A 114 -21.33 27.85 3.83
CA VAL A 114 -20.27 28.59 3.14
C VAL A 114 -19.06 27.67 2.95
N ILE A 115 -18.65 27.49 1.69
CA ILE A 115 -17.44 26.73 1.34
C ILE A 115 -16.33 27.73 1.04
N TYR A 116 -15.20 27.57 1.73
CA TYR A 116 -13.97 28.32 1.47
C TYR A 116 -12.91 27.36 0.96
N GLU A 117 -12.31 27.70 -0.19
CA GLU A 117 -11.20 26.98 -0.81
C GLU A 117 -9.85 27.60 -0.41
#